data_AF-R9QR65-F1
#
_entry.id   AF-R9QR65-F1
#
_cell.length_a   1.000
_cell.length_b   1.000
_cell.length_c   1.000
_cell.angle_alpha   90.00
_cell.angle_beta   90.00
_cell.angle_gamma   90.00
#
_symmetry.space_group_name_H-M   'P 1'
#
loop_
_entity.id
_entity.type
_entity.pdbx_description
1 polymer ?
#
loop_
_entity_poly.entity_id
_entity_poly.type
_entity_poly.pdbx_seq_one_letter_code
_entity_poly.pdbx_strand_id
1 'polypeptide(L)'
;EQRANQLLAADLAGVKRLTLAAAWRSGQIHARDLVQPYVEDLRDIVDMPAIQRAGLKLGVDPLGGSGIEYWQRIGEHYGLDLTLVNDHIDQTFRFMHLDHDGVIRMDCSSESAMAGLLALRDRFDLAFANDPDYDRHGIVTPAGLMNPNHYLA
;
A
#
# COMPACT_ATOMS: atom_id res chain seq x y z
N GLU A 1 -19.42 15.35 9.07
CA GLU A 1 -20.46 15.36 8.01
C GLU A 1 -21.40 16.56 8.07
N GLN A 2 -22.25 16.70 9.09
CA GLN A 2 -23.31 17.73 9.15
C GLN A 2 -22.83 19.17 8.88
N ARG A 3 -21.69 19.59 9.46
CA ARG A 3 -21.12 20.92 9.24
C ARG A 3 -20.70 21.16 7.78
N ALA A 4 -20.17 20.14 7.11
CA ALA A 4 -19.81 20.23 5.69
C ALA A 4 -21.06 20.44 4.83
N ASN A 5 -22.14 19.70 5.11
CA ASN A 5 -23.42 19.86 4.42
C ASN A 5 -24.04 21.24 4.64
N GLN A 6 -23.93 21.80 5.84
CA GLN A 6 -24.37 23.18 6.12
C GLN A 6 -23.57 24.22 5.32
N LEU A 7 -22.24 24.06 5.23
CA LEU A 7 -21.40 24.96 4.43
C LEU A 7 -21.72 24.83 2.94
N LEU A 8 -21.96 23.63 2.42
CA LEU A 8 -22.41 23.41 1.03
C LEU A 8 -23.78 24.05 0.78
N ALA A 9 -24.74 23.86 1.68
CA ALA A 9 -26.07 24.47 1.58
C ALA A 9 -26.02 26.01 1.64
N ALA A 10 -25.00 26.57 2.28
CA ALA A 10 -24.72 28.00 2.35
C ALA A 10 -23.79 28.49 1.21
N ASP A 11 -23.66 27.75 0.11
CA ASP A 11 -22.79 28.08 -1.03
C ASP A 11 -21.32 28.35 -0.62
N LEU A 12 -20.81 27.51 0.29
CA LEU A 12 -19.50 27.60 0.91
C LEU A 12 -19.25 28.89 1.71
N ALA A 13 -20.29 29.68 2.01
CA ALA A 13 -20.17 30.85 2.88
C ALA A 13 -19.61 30.44 4.26
N GLY A 14 -18.46 31.00 4.61
CA GLY A 14 -17.72 30.68 5.83
C GLY A 14 -16.56 29.69 5.66
N VAL A 15 -16.35 29.12 4.47
CA VAL A 15 -15.11 28.39 4.15
C VAL A 15 -13.96 29.38 4.00
N LYS A 16 -12.97 29.28 4.89
CA LYS A 16 -11.72 30.07 4.79
C LYS A 16 -10.77 29.35 3.83
N ARG A 17 -10.42 30.00 2.72
CA ARG A 17 -9.56 29.40 1.68
C ARG A 17 -8.43 30.34 1.28
N LEU A 18 -7.27 29.76 1.03
CA LEU A 18 -6.13 30.39 0.35
C LEU A 18 -5.90 29.71 -1.00
N THR A 19 -5.23 30.40 -1.93
CA THR A 19 -4.65 29.71 -3.09
C THR A 19 -3.53 28.78 -2.61
N LEU A 20 -3.26 27.70 -3.35
CA LEU A 20 -2.19 26.76 -2.99
C LEU A 20 -0.84 27.48 -2.84
N ALA A 21 -0.54 28.42 -3.74
CA ALA A 21 0.67 29.22 -3.68
C ALA A 21 0.76 30.11 -2.43
N ALA A 22 -0.36 30.68 -1.97
CA ALA A 22 -0.40 31.45 -0.72
C ALA A 22 -0.26 30.54 0.51
N ALA A 23 -0.86 29.35 0.49
CA ALA A 23 -0.74 28.36 1.55
C ALA A 23 0.72 27.89 1.72
N TRP A 24 1.43 27.60 0.62
CA TRP A 24 2.87 27.26 0.66
C TRP A 24 3.73 28.38 1.24
N ARG A 25 3.40 29.65 0.96
CA ARG A 25 4.12 30.81 1.53
C ARG A 25 3.70 31.18 2.96
N SER A 26 2.66 30.55 3.50
CA SER A 26 2.09 30.92 4.80
C SER A 26 2.95 30.47 5.99
N GLY A 27 3.92 29.58 5.76
CA GLY A 27 4.70 28.94 6.82
C GLY A 27 3.95 27.82 7.56
N GLN A 28 2.72 27.47 7.16
CA GLN A 28 1.90 26.44 7.80
C GLN A 28 2.05 25.04 7.17
N ILE A 29 2.58 24.94 5.95
CA ILE A 29 2.82 23.66 5.28
C ILE A 29 4.26 23.24 5.53
N HIS A 30 4.45 22.05 6.09
CA HIS A 30 5.76 21.46 6.36
C HIS A 30 5.87 20.12 5.62
N ALA A 31 6.68 20.07 4.56
CA ALA A 31 7.04 18.81 3.93
C ALA A 31 8.08 18.08 4.79
N ARG A 32 7.85 16.80 5.04
CA ARG A 32 8.77 15.92 5.79
C ARG A 32 8.77 14.55 5.14
N ASP A 33 9.89 13.86 5.28
CA ASP A 33 9.93 12.42 5.02
C ASP A 33 9.21 11.69 6.15
N LEU A 34 8.18 10.93 5.79
CA LEU A 34 7.43 10.06 6.69
C LEU A 34 7.80 8.58 6.51
N VAL A 35 8.47 8.24 5.41
CA VAL A 35 8.85 6.87 5.06
C VAL A 35 9.98 6.40 5.97
N GLN A 36 11.07 7.15 6.05
CA GLN A 36 12.27 6.70 6.77
C GLN A 36 11.99 6.39 8.25
N PRO A 37 11.35 7.28 9.04
CA PRO A 37 11.08 7.00 10.45
C PRO A 37 10.16 5.78 10.64
N TYR A 38 9.11 5.68 9.82
CA TYR A 38 8.19 4.54 9.88
C TYR A 38 8.92 3.22 9.60
N VAL A 39 9.78 3.17 8.57
CA VAL A 39 10.51 1.96 8.22
C VAL A 39 11.54 1.58 9.28
N GLU A 40 12.27 2.54 9.84
CA GLU A 40 13.24 2.30 10.92
C GLU A 40 12.56 1.72 12.17
N ASP A 41 11.37 2.20 12.51
CA ASP A 41 10.62 1.79 13.70
C ASP A 41 9.96 0.41 13.54
N LEU A 42 9.90 -0.18 12.33
CA LEU A 42 9.31 -1.52 12.12
C LEU A 42 10.00 -2.60 12.95
N ARG A 43 11.29 -2.46 13.24
CA ARG A 43 12.05 -3.39 14.08
C ARG A 43 11.52 -3.48 15.52
N ASP A 44 10.79 -2.47 15.99
CA ASP A 44 10.28 -2.39 17.35
C ASP A 44 8.88 -3.06 17.47
N ILE A 45 8.26 -3.45 16.34
CA ILE A 45 6.95 -4.13 16.28
C ILE A 45 7.02 -5.51 15.62
N VAL A 46 7.93 -5.73 14.67
CA VAL A 46 8.16 -7.01 13.97
C VAL A 46 9.63 -7.40 14.14
N ASP A 47 9.93 -8.69 14.31
CA ASP A 47 11.30 -9.21 14.41
C ASP A 47 12.02 -9.19 13.04
N MET A 48 12.36 -7.99 12.58
CA MET A 48 13.09 -7.76 11.34
C MET A 48 14.44 -8.49 11.32
N PRO A 49 15.22 -8.57 12.43
CA PRO A 49 16.44 -9.39 12.48
C PRO A 49 16.21 -10.88 12.21
N ALA A 50 15.10 -11.47 12.67
CA ALA A 50 14.78 -12.86 12.35
C ALA A 50 14.44 -13.05 10.87
N ILE A 51 13.66 -12.13 10.28
CA ILE A 51 13.33 -12.16 8.84
C ILE A 51 14.60 -12.07 7.98
N GLN A 52 15.50 -11.16 8.33
CA GLN A 52 16.82 -11.03 7.68
C GLN A 52 17.61 -12.34 7.72
N ARG A 53 17.71 -12.96 8.91
CA ARG A 53 18.46 -14.22 9.09
C ARG A 53 17.83 -15.40 8.36
N ALA A 54 16.51 -15.41 8.20
CA ALA A 54 15.81 -16.48 7.49
C ALA A 54 16.15 -16.51 6.00
N GLY A 55 16.55 -15.36 5.42
CA GLY A 55 16.95 -15.29 4.01
C GLY A 55 15.84 -15.70 3.04
N LEU A 56 14.58 -15.43 3.41
CA LEU A 56 13.42 -15.74 2.58
C LEU A 56 13.43 -14.90 1.32
N LYS A 57 12.99 -15.51 0.21
CA LYS A 57 12.73 -14.81 -1.04
C LYS A 57 11.30 -14.29 -1.06
N LEU A 58 11.16 -12.97 -0.94
CA LEU A 58 9.88 -12.28 -0.74
C LEU A 58 9.42 -11.58 -2.02
N GLY A 59 8.11 -11.69 -2.31
CA GLY A 59 7.47 -10.98 -3.42
C GLY A 59 6.47 -9.94 -2.93
N VAL A 60 6.36 -8.81 -3.62
CA VAL A 60 5.35 -7.79 -3.31
C VAL A 60 4.70 -7.29 -4.59
N ASP A 61 3.38 -7.29 -4.65
CA ASP A 61 2.62 -6.48 -5.61
C ASP A 61 2.04 -5.24 -4.90
N PRO A 62 2.58 -4.03 -5.15
CA PRO A 62 2.10 -2.80 -4.52
C PRO A 62 0.70 -2.36 -4.93
N LEU A 63 0.14 -2.95 -5.99
CA LEU A 63 -1.11 -2.57 -6.63
C LEU A 63 -1.21 -1.06 -6.94
N GLY A 64 -0.06 -0.42 -7.22
CA GLY A 64 0.08 1.03 -7.46
C GLY A 64 -0.40 1.92 -6.32
N GLY A 65 -0.43 1.40 -5.09
CA GLY A 65 -0.87 2.14 -3.92
C GLY A 65 0.20 3.00 -3.26
N SER A 66 -0.18 3.64 -2.16
CA SER A 66 0.61 4.68 -1.48
C SER A 66 1.90 4.19 -0.83
N GLY A 67 2.00 2.90 -0.49
CA GLY A 67 3.16 2.33 0.19
C GLY A 67 4.23 1.69 -0.71
N ILE A 68 4.21 1.94 -2.02
CA ILE A 68 5.25 1.40 -2.93
C ILE A 68 6.68 1.78 -2.50
N GLU A 69 6.89 3.05 -2.14
CA GLU A 69 8.18 3.56 -1.63
C GLU A 69 8.54 2.97 -0.26
N TYR A 70 7.53 2.62 0.56
CA TYR A 70 7.75 1.95 1.84
C TYR A 70 8.31 0.55 1.61
N TRP A 71 7.74 -0.23 0.68
CA TRP A 71 8.28 -1.56 0.37
C TRP A 71 9.69 -1.52 -0.18
N GLN A 72 10.00 -0.56 -1.06
CA GLN A 72 11.36 -0.32 -1.55
C GLN A 72 12.30 -0.04 -0.38
N ARG A 73 11.94 0.92 0.49
CA ARG A 73 12.77 1.30 1.64
C ARG A 73 12.91 0.18 2.67
N ILE A 74 11.88 -0.63 2.89
CA ILE A 74 11.94 -1.82 3.77
C ILE A 74 12.96 -2.81 3.24
N GLY A 75 12.90 -3.14 1.94
CA GLY A 75 13.85 -4.03 1.30
C GLY A 75 15.30 -3.53 1.42
N GLU A 76 15.52 -2.24 1.16
CA GLU A 76 16.83 -1.58 1.25
C GLU A 76 17.36 -1.50 2.69
N HIS A 77 16.58 -0.93 3.61
CA HIS A 77 17.00 -0.65 4.97
C HIS A 77 17.32 -1.95 5.74
N TYR A 78 16.49 -2.97 5.54
CA TYR A 78 16.66 -4.26 6.18
C TYR A 78 17.44 -5.28 5.31
N GLY A 79 17.91 -4.92 4.11
CA GLY A 79 18.69 -5.85 3.27
C GLY A 79 17.97 -7.17 2.99
N LEU A 80 16.67 -7.11 2.69
CA LEU A 80 15.84 -8.29 2.42
C LEU A 80 15.90 -8.67 0.94
N ASP A 81 15.83 -9.97 0.61
CA ASP A 81 15.57 -10.43 -0.76
C ASP A 81 14.09 -10.23 -1.10
N LEU A 82 13.72 -8.96 -1.28
CA LEU A 82 12.35 -8.51 -1.53
C LEU A 82 12.24 -7.94 -2.94
N THR A 83 11.37 -8.53 -3.75
CA THR A 83 11.14 -8.13 -5.14
C THR A 83 9.74 -7.53 -5.29
N LEU A 84 9.68 -6.29 -5.79
CA LEU A 84 8.45 -5.71 -6.31
C LEU A 84 8.16 -6.34 -7.67
N VAL A 85 7.02 -7.02 -7.82
CA VAL A 85 6.65 -7.66 -9.09
C VAL A 85 6.07 -6.66 -10.10
N ASN A 86 5.70 -5.47 -9.62
CA ASN A 86 5.13 -4.38 -10.38
C ASN A 86 5.48 -3.05 -9.70
N ASP A 87 6.05 -2.09 -10.44
CA ASP A 87 6.40 -0.75 -9.95
C ASP A 87 5.52 0.36 -10.56
N HIS A 88 4.43 -0.01 -11.24
CA HIS A 88 3.55 0.96 -11.89
C HIS A 88 2.76 1.82 -10.90
N ILE A 89 2.88 3.14 -11.07
CA ILE A 89 1.99 4.14 -10.49
C ILE A 89 1.21 4.78 -11.64
N ASP A 90 -0.05 4.38 -11.80
CA ASP A 90 -0.93 4.89 -12.85
C ASP A 90 -2.33 5.15 -12.26
N GLN A 91 -2.81 6.39 -12.39
CA GLN A 91 -4.11 6.81 -11.89
C GLN A 91 -5.29 6.10 -12.58
N THR A 92 -5.07 5.47 -13.74
CA THR A 92 -6.07 4.63 -14.39
C THR A 92 -6.02 3.17 -13.93
N PHE A 93 -5.00 2.78 -13.14
CA PHE A 93 -4.78 1.40 -12.66
C PHE A 93 -4.80 0.35 -13.79
N ARG A 94 -4.32 0.70 -14.99
CA ARG A 94 -4.43 -0.17 -16.19
C ARG A 94 -3.65 -1.49 -16.10
N PHE A 95 -2.75 -1.59 -15.13
CA PHE A 95 -1.95 -2.78 -14.86
C PHE A 95 -2.73 -3.83 -14.06
N MET A 96 -3.87 -3.47 -13.47
CA MET A 96 -4.69 -4.37 -12.67
C MET A 96 -5.36 -5.43 -13.54
N HIS A 97 -5.45 -6.63 -12.98
CA HIS A 97 -6.46 -7.60 -13.44
C HIS A 97 -7.84 -7.13 -12.95
N LEU A 98 -8.88 -7.42 -13.72
CA LEU A 98 -10.24 -7.10 -13.31
C LEU A 98 -10.65 -7.97 -12.11
N ASP A 99 -11.37 -7.37 -11.17
CA ASP A 99 -11.94 -8.10 -10.05
C ASP A 99 -13.12 -8.99 -10.51
N HIS A 100 -13.68 -9.80 -9.61
CA HIS A 100 -14.71 -10.79 -9.88
C HIS A 100 -15.96 -10.24 -10.59
N ASP A 101 -16.24 -8.94 -10.45
CA ASP A 101 -17.35 -8.22 -11.09
C ASP A 101 -16.94 -7.52 -12.40
N GLY A 102 -15.71 -7.70 -12.87
CA GLY A 102 -15.19 -7.06 -14.08
C GLY A 102 -14.75 -5.60 -13.86
N VAL A 103 -14.68 -5.13 -12.62
CA VAL A 103 -14.31 -3.75 -12.28
C VAL A 103 -12.84 -3.69 -11.87
N ILE A 104 -12.18 -2.57 -12.17
CA ILE A 104 -10.84 -2.29 -11.62
C ILE A 104 -11.00 -1.96 -10.13
N ARG A 105 -10.56 -2.89 -9.28
CA ARG A 105 -10.54 -2.74 -7.82
C ARG A 105 -9.23 -3.29 -7.29
N MET A 106 -8.50 -2.47 -6.53
CA MET A 106 -7.23 -2.83 -5.92
C MET A 106 -7.50 -3.55 -4.59
N ASP A 107 -8.17 -4.70 -4.65
CA ASP A 107 -8.49 -5.52 -3.48
C ASP A 107 -7.43 -6.61 -3.28
N CYS A 108 -6.55 -6.41 -2.31
CA CYS A 108 -5.51 -7.38 -1.96
C CYS A 108 -6.04 -8.72 -1.42
N SER A 109 -7.34 -8.81 -1.12
CA SER A 109 -8.01 -10.03 -0.65
C SER A 109 -8.82 -10.76 -1.73
N SER A 110 -8.90 -10.20 -2.94
CA SER A 110 -9.58 -10.83 -4.09
C SER A 110 -8.61 -11.63 -4.94
N GLU A 111 -8.88 -12.92 -5.16
CA GLU A 111 -8.11 -13.75 -6.08
C GLU A 111 -8.11 -13.21 -7.52
N SER A 112 -9.20 -12.57 -7.95
CA SER A 112 -9.31 -11.99 -9.30
C SER A 112 -8.39 -10.79 -9.48
N ALA A 113 -8.41 -9.84 -8.54
CA ALA A 113 -7.52 -8.68 -8.55
C ALA A 113 -6.04 -9.10 -8.38
N MET A 114 -5.79 -10.13 -7.57
CA MET A 114 -4.47 -10.67 -7.24
C MET A 114 -3.90 -11.64 -8.30
N ALA A 115 -4.59 -11.86 -9.42
CA ALA A 115 -4.22 -12.86 -10.42
C ALA A 115 -2.77 -12.72 -10.94
N GLY A 116 -2.29 -11.48 -11.08
CA GLY A 116 -0.90 -11.19 -11.48
C GLY A 116 0.13 -11.77 -10.49
N LEU A 117 -0.03 -11.48 -9.19
CA LEU A 117 0.86 -12.02 -8.16
C LEU A 117 0.69 -13.54 -7.99
N LEU A 118 -0.54 -14.05 -8.06
CA LEU A 118 -0.83 -15.48 -7.94
C LEU A 118 -0.20 -16.33 -9.05
N ALA A 119 -0.06 -15.76 -10.26
CA ALA A 119 0.67 -16.39 -11.36
C ALA A 119 2.18 -16.48 -11.10
N LEU A 120 2.71 -15.69 -10.16
CA LEU A 120 4.12 -15.65 -9.78
C LEU A 120 4.42 -16.32 -8.44
N ARG A 121 3.41 -16.86 -7.74
CA ARG A 121 3.54 -17.33 -6.35
C ARG A 121 4.64 -18.38 -6.13
N ASP A 122 4.90 -19.24 -7.11
CA ASP A 122 5.92 -20.31 -7.00
C ASP A 122 7.37 -19.76 -7.10
N ARG A 123 7.55 -18.46 -7.35
CA ARG A 123 8.87 -17.79 -7.38
C ARG A 123 9.36 -17.33 -6.00
N PHE A 124 8.48 -17.33 -5.01
CA PHE A 124 8.68 -16.72 -3.69
C PHE A 124 8.33 -17.72 -2.59
N ASP A 125 9.01 -17.62 -1.45
CA ASP A 125 8.61 -18.36 -0.25
C ASP A 125 7.30 -17.79 0.32
N LEU A 126 7.18 -16.47 0.24
CA LEU A 126 6.03 -15.71 0.70
C LEU A 126 5.92 -14.43 -0.14
N ALA A 127 4.70 -14.04 -0.46
CA ALA A 127 4.43 -12.80 -1.18
C ALA A 127 3.24 -12.06 -0.59
N PHE A 128 3.19 -10.75 -0.85
CA PHE A 128 2.21 -9.85 -0.26
C PHE A 128 1.63 -8.88 -1.29
N ALA A 129 0.44 -8.38 -1.00
CA ALA A 129 -0.06 -7.16 -1.60
C ALA A 129 -0.86 -6.34 -0.58
N ASN A 130 -1.01 -5.06 -0.88
CA ASN A 130 -1.81 -4.13 -0.12
C ASN A 130 -2.74 -3.37 -1.06
N ASP A 131 -3.88 -2.95 -0.55
CA ASP A 131 -4.76 -2.00 -1.22
C ASP A 131 -4.17 -0.57 -1.22
N PRO A 132 -4.76 0.42 -1.91
CA PRO A 132 -4.09 1.69 -2.17
C PRO A 132 -3.70 2.51 -0.93
N ASP A 133 -4.45 2.39 0.16
CA ASP A 133 -4.24 3.05 1.45
C ASP A 133 -3.47 2.19 2.47
N TYR A 134 -3.14 0.95 2.12
CA TYR A 134 -2.18 0.09 2.85
C TYR A 134 -2.61 -0.33 4.27
N ASP A 135 -3.89 -0.24 4.60
CA ASP A 135 -4.41 -0.72 5.89
C ASP A 135 -4.90 -2.18 5.83
N ARG A 136 -5.10 -2.74 4.63
CA ARG A 136 -5.41 -4.16 4.39
C ARG A 136 -4.20 -4.91 3.83
N HIS A 137 -4.23 -6.23 3.98
CA HIS A 137 -3.15 -7.13 3.57
C HIS A 137 -3.69 -8.36 2.84
N GLY A 138 -2.99 -8.77 1.78
CA GLY A 138 -3.14 -10.05 1.09
C GLY A 138 -1.88 -10.88 1.26
N ILE A 139 -2.01 -12.13 1.71
CA ILE A 139 -0.88 -13.03 1.99
C ILE A 139 -0.91 -14.18 0.99
N VAL A 140 0.16 -14.34 0.21
CA VAL A 140 0.29 -15.34 -0.85
C VAL A 140 1.43 -16.29 -0.53
N THR A 141 1.15 -17.58 -0.56
CA THR A 141 2.16 -18.65 -0.50
C THR A 141 2.13 -19.45 -1.81
N PRO A 142 3.01 -20.44 -2.03
CA PRO A 142 2.86 -21.36 -3.16
C PRO A 142 1.50 -22.07 -3.23
N ALA A 143 0.78 -22.18 -2.11
CA ALA A 143 -0.57 -22.75 -2.07
C ALA A 143 -1.67 -21.80 -2.57
N GLY A 144 -1.37 -20.51 -2.75
CA GLY A 144 -2.33 -19.48 -3.20
C GLY A 144 -2.51 -18.34 -2.20
N LEU A 145 -3.57 -17.56 -2.41
CA LEU A 145 -3.98 -16.48 -1.53
C LEU A 145 -4.60 -17.07 -0.26
N MET A 146 -4.10 -16.68 0.91
CA MET A 146 -4.67 -17.12 2.17
C MET A 146 -6.03 -16.45 2.39
N ASN A 147 -6.99 -17.23 2.90
CA ASN A 147 -8.24 -16.68 3.39
C ASN A 147 -7.94 -15.71 4.57
N PRO A 148 -8.48 -14.49 4.59
CA PRO A 148 -8.20 -13.52 5.65
C PRO A 148 -8.49 -14.04 7.07
N ASN A 149 -9.58 -14.79 7.28
CA ASN A 149 -9.89 -15.33 8.60
C ASN A 149 -8.89 -16.39 9.05
N HIS A 150 -8.30 -17.15 8.12
CA HIS A 150 -7.27 -18.14 8.46
C HIS A 150 -5.96 -17.47 8.85
N TYR A 151 -5.65 -16.31 8.29
CA TYR A 151 -4.45 -15.55 8.65
C TYR A 151 -4.61 -14.82 10.00
N LEU A 152 -5.85 -14.43 10.35
CA LEU A 152 -6.14 -13.79 11.64
C LEU A 152 -6.15 -14.75 12.84
N ALA A 153 -6.38 -16.05 12.62
CA ALA A 153 -6.55 -17.06 13.66
C ALA A 153 -5.22 -17.60 14.19
#